data_AF-A0A7V8RWK6-F1
#
_entry.id   AF-A0A7V8RWK6-F1
#
_cell.length_a   1.000
_cell.length_b   1.000
_cell.length_c   1.000
_cell.angle_alpha   90.00
_cell.angle_beta   90.00
_cell.angle_gamma   90.00
#
_symmetry.space_group_name_H-M   'P 1'
#
loop_
_entity.id
_entity.type
_entity.pdbx_description
1 polymer ?
#
loop_
_entity_poly.entity_id
_entity_poly.type
_entity_poly.pdbx_seq_one_letter_code
_entity_poly.pdbx_strand_id
1 'polypeptide(L)'
;MGKWILVGLLGLSGLSLLSEYPLWGAVMLAAAGLIAFFSVRSSGGSRSYSMPTRPGQLSAARYDSREEISNAERDAARMVRAAQEGAEEQGQSALRAAMTFLSQETRWLA
;
A
#
# COMPACT_ATOMS: atom_id res chain seq x y z
N MET A 1 -3.16 11.54 -17.47
CA MET A 1 -2.34 12.64 -16.92
C MET A 1 -2.82 13.15 -15.56
N GLY A 2 -4.13 13.24 -15.27
CA GLY A 2 -4.65 13.76 -13.99
C GLY A 2 -4.21 13.05 -12.70
N LYS A 3 -3.96 11.73 -12.73
CA LYS A 3 -3.52 10.98 -11.53
C LYS A 3 -2.20 11.48 -10.94
N TRP A 4 -1.24 11.88 -11.79
CA TRP A 4 0.06 12.37 -11.35
C TRP A 4 -0.02 13.76 -10.73
N ILE A 5 -0.97 14.58 -11.20
CA ILE A 5 -1.26 15.90 -10.62
C ILE A 5 -1.79 15.74 -9.20
N LEU A 6 -2.70 14.78 -8.99
CA LEU A 6 -3.29 14.51 -7.68
C LEU A 6 -2.24 13.97 -6.69
N VAL A 7 -1.38 13.05 -7.13
CA VAL A 7 -0.25 12.55 -6.32
C VAL A 7 0.72 13.68 -5.96
N GLY A 8 1.07 14.54 -6.92
CA GLY A 8 1.95 15.68 -6.68
C GLY A 8 1.36 16.67 -5.69
N LEU A 9 0.08 16.97 -5.80
CA LEU A 9 -0.62 17.92 -4.92
C LEU A 9 -0.77 17.36 -3.50
N LEU A 10 -1.04 16.05 -3.37
CA LEU A 10 -1.09 15.36 -2.08
C LEU A 10 0.30 15.30 -1.41
N GLY A 11 1.36 15.06 -2.20
CA GLY A 11 2.73 15.09 -1.72
C GLY A 11 3.15 16.47 -1.23
N LEU A 12 2.86 17.53 -2.00
CA LEU A 12 3.12 18.93 -1.63
C LEU A 12 2.34 19.35 -0.37
N SER A 13 1.08 18.92 -0.27
CA SER A 13 0.25 19.17 0.92
C SER A 13 0.82 18.48 2.16
N GLY A 14 1.25 17.22 2.05
CA GLY A 14 1.89 16.49 3.15
C GLY A 14 3.22 17.11 3.61
N LEU A 15 4.00 17.64 2.66
CA LEU A 15 5.27 18.32 2.96
C LEU A 15 5.04 19.67 3.65
N SER A 16 4.00 20.41 3.26
CA SER A 16 3.61 21.67 3.91
C SER A 16 3.07 21.47 5.33
N LEU A 17 2.32 20.39 5.57
CA LEU A 17 1.77 20.05 6.89
C LEU A 17 2.83 19.52 7.87
N LEU A 18 4.03 19.16 7.38
CA LEU A 18 5.10 18.59 8.21
C LEU A 18 5.64 19.57 9.26
N SER A 19 5.48 20.89 9.06
CA SER A 19 5.94 21.92 9.99
C SER A 19 4.98 22.17 11.16
N GLU A 20 3.67 22.17 10.91
CA GLU A 20 2.66 22.47 11.94
C GLU A 20 2.06 21.19 12.57
N TYR A 21 1.92 20.13 11.78
CA TYR A 21 1.32 18.85 12.18
C TYR A 21 2.16 17.69 11.64
N PRO A 22 3.36 17.43 12.20
CA PRO A 22 4.33 16.48 11.64
C PRO A 22 3.76 15.06 11.48
N LEU A 23 2.88 14.64 12.39
CA LEU A 23 2.23 13.32 12.31
C LEU A 23 1.28 13.22 11.10
N TRP A 24 0.46 14.25 10.87
CA TRP A 24 -0.47 14.30 9.74
C TRP A 24 0.25 14.49 8.41
N GLY A 25 1.32 15.29 8.39
CA GLY A 25 2.20 15.44 7.23
C GLY A 25 2.83 14.11 6.82
N ALA A 26 3.35 13.32 7.78
CA ALA A 26 3.92 12.00 7.51
C ALA A 26 2.88 11.01 6.96
N VAL A 27 1.65 11.00 7.50
CA VAL A 27 0.56 10.13 7.01
C VAL A 27 0.16 10.51 5.57
N MET A 28 0.03 11.79 5.27
CA MET A 28 -0.31 12.26 3.92
C MET A 28 0.80 11.92 2.90
N LEU A 29 2.07 12.05 3.28
CA LEU A 29 3.21 11.66 2.44
C LEU A 29 3.26 10.14 2.21
N ALA A 30 3.02 9.35 3.26
CA ALA A 30 2.94 7.89 3.15
C ALA A 30 1.79 7.47 2.21
N ALA A 31 0.61 8.09 2.34
CA ALA A 31 -0.52 7.83 1.45
C ALA A 31 -0.23 8.22 0.00
N ALA A 32 0.41 9.38 -0.24
CA ALA A 32 0.82 9.81 -1.58
C ALA A 32 1.82 8.84 -2.23
N GLY A 33 2.81 8.39 -1.46
CA GLY A 33 3.79 7.38 -1.90
C GLY A 33 3.13 6.04 -2.23
N LEU A 34 2.18 5.60 -1.40
CA LEU A 34 1.43 4.36 -1.62
C LEU A 34 0.60 4.42 -2.92
N ILE A 35 -0.10 5.53 -3.14
CA ILE A 35 -0.92 5.75 -4.35
C ILE A 35 -0.02 5.78 -5.60
N ALA A 36 1.13 6.45 -5.53
CA ALA A 36 2.10 6.47 -6.62
C ALA A 36 2.60 5.05 -6.94
N PHE A 37 2.98 4.29 -5.91
CA PHE A 37 3.48 2.93 -6.03
C PHE A 37 2.44 2.00 -6.69
N PHE A 38 1.19 2.02 -6.21
CA PHE A 38 0.12 1.23 -6.82
C PHE A 38 -0.23 1.71 -8.22
N SER A 39 -0.16 3.01 -8.51
CA SER A 39 -0.47 3.53 -9.84
C SER A 39 0.60 3.18 -10.88
N VAL A 40 1.86 3.06 -10.48
CA VAL A 40 2.95 2.56 -11.34
C VAL A 40 2.84 1.04 -11.52
N ARG A 41 2.54 0.30 -10.45
CA ARG A 41 2.34 -1.16 -10.52
C ARG A 41 1.15 -1.52 -11.42
N SER A 42 0.08 -0.74 -11.39
CA SER A 42 -1.15 -0.96 -12.15
C SER A 42 -1.01 -0.64 -13.64
N SER A 43 -0.06 0.20 -14.06
CA SER A 43 0.03 0.63 -15.47
C SER A 43 0.62 -0.41 -16.42
N GLY A 44 1.18 -1.51 -15.91
CA GLY A 44 1.77 -2.59 -16.72
C GLY A 44 0.78 -3.59 -17.32
N GLY A 45 -0.51 -3.53 -16.98
CA GLY A 45 -1.40 -4.69 -17.09
C GLY A 45 -2.22 -4.90 -18.36
N SER A 46 -2.38 -3.96 -19.29
CA SER A 46 -3.45 -4.16 -20.31
C SER A 46 -3.30 -3.37 -21.59
N ARG A 47 -2.31 -3.71 -22.43
CA ARG A 47 -2.38 -3.44 -23.87
C ARG A 47 -1.81 -4.62 -24.67
N SER A 48 -2.41 -5.80 -24.48
CA SER A 48 -2.23 -6.90 -25.43
C SER A 48 -3.06 -6.59 -26.68
N TYR A 49 -2.42 -6.04 -27.70
CA TYR A 49 -2.97 -5.89 -29.05
C TYR A 49 -3.21 -7.30 -29.61
N SER A 50 -4.46 -7.75 -29.68
CA SER A 50 -4.80 -9.12 -30.09
C SER A 50 -5.12 -9.18 -31.59
N MET A 51 -4.39 -10.04 -32.31
CA MET A 51 -4.81 -10.54 -33.63
C MET A 51 -6.12 -11.37 -33.51
N PRO A 52 -6.90 -11.55 -34.60
CA PRO A 52 -8.14 -12.32 -34.55
C PRO A 52 -7.84 -13.78 -34.21
N THR A 53 -8.11 -14.18 -32.96
CA THR A 53 -7.87 -15.53 -32.46
C THR A 53 -9.05 -16.44 -32.81
N ARG A 54 -8.77 -17.67 -33.23
CA ARG A 54 -9.79 -18.68 -33.53
C ARG A 54 -10.58 -19.05 -32.25
N PRO A 55 -11.88 -19.40 -32.33
CA PRO A 55 -12.77 -19.56 -31.16
C PRO A 55 -12.24 -20.47 -30.05
N GLY A 56 -11.55 -21.56 -30.40
CA GLY A 56 -10.97 -22.49 -29.43
C GLY A 56 -9.74 -21.96 -28.68
N GLN A 57 -8.96 -21.05 -29.27
CA GLN A 57 -7.85 -20.41 -28.58
C GLN A 57 -8.33 -19.33 -27.60
N LEU A 58 -9.48 -18.73 -27.87
CA LEU A 58 -10.10 -17.74 -26.99
C LEU A 58 -10.64 -18.38 -25.70
N SER A 59 -11.20 -19.60 -25.77
CA SER A 59 -11.67 -20.33 -24.59
C SER A 59 -10.53 -20.82 -23.70
N ALA A 60 -9.44 -21.32 -24.30
CA ALA A 60 -8.24 -21.73 -23.57
C ALA A 60 -7.58 -20.53 -22.86
N ALA A 61 -7.36 -19.43 -23.59
CA ALA A 61 -6.77 -18.23 -23.02
C ALA A 61 -7.59 -17.64 -21.86
N ARG A 62 -8.93 -17.74 -21.90
CA ARG A 62 -9.80 -17.31 -20.79
C ARG A 62 -9.69 -18.22 -19.57
N TYR A 63 -9.51 -19.52 -19.76
CA TYR A 63 -9.34 -20.46 -18.66
C TYR A 63 -7.99 -20.22 -17.97
N ASP A 64 -6.91 -20.17 -18.74
CA ASP A 64 -5.56 -19.90 -18.25
C ASP A 64 -5.49 -18.55 -17.51
N SER A 65 -6.09 -17.52 -18.09
CA SER A 65 -6.15 -16.19 -17.46
C SER A 65 -6.90 -16.21 -16.13
N ARG A 66 -7.99 -16.98 -16.02
CA ARG A 66 -8.78 -17.08 -14.77
C ARG A 66 -8.01 -17.83 -13.69
N GLU A 67 -7.29 -18.87 -14.06
CA GLU A 67 -6.42 -19.61 -13.14
C GLU A 67 -5.27 -18.73 -12.64
N GLU A 68 -4.61 -18.00 -13.53
CA GLU A 68 -3.53 -17.06 -13.18
C GLU A 68 -4.03 -15.93 -12.27
N ILE A 69 -5.21 -15.35 -12.56
CA ILE A 69 -5.84 -14.34 -11.70
C ILE A 69 -6.14 -14.93 -10.32
N SER A 70 -6.72 -16.13 -10.24
CA SER A 70 -7.05 -16.75 -8.95
C SER A 70 -5.80 -17.02 -8.11
N ASN A 71 -4.70 -17.45 -8.74
CA ASN A 71 -3.43 -17.64 -8.05
C ASN A 71 -2.85 -16.30 -7.58
N ALA A 72 -2.85 -15.28 -8.44
CA ALA A 72 -2.39 -13.93 -8.09
C ALA A 72 -3.20 -13.31 -6.94
N GLU A 73 -4.52 -13.50 -6.91
CA GLU A 73 -5.39 -13.03 -5.83
C GLU A 73 -5.07 -13.71 -4.50
N ARG A 74 -4.86 -15.04 -4.51
CA ARG A 74 -4.45 -15.77 -3.30
C ARG A 74 -3.09 -15.30 -2.79
N ASP A 75 -2.16 -15.03 -3.70
CA ASP A 75 -0.83 -14.56 -3.35
C ASP A 75 -0.88 -13.15 -2.75
N ALA A 76 -1.66 -12.26 -3.36
CA ALA A 76 -1.94 -10.93 -2.82
C ALA A 76 -2.57 -10.99 -1.42
N ALA A 77 -3.56 -11.87 -1.22
CA ALA A 77 -4.18 -12.06 0.09
C ALA A 77 -3.19 -12.56 1.15
N ARG A 78 -2.25 -13.45 0.79
CA ARG A 78 -1.19 -13.89 1.70
C ARG A 78 -0.24 -12.76 2.06
N MET A 79 0.18 -11.96 1.09
CA MET A 79 1.05 -10.80 1.34
C MET A 79 0.38 -9.77 2.25
N VAL A 80 -0.90 -9.48 2.04
CA VAL A 80 -1.65 -8.52 2.88
C VAL A 80 -1.76 -9.03 4.32
N ARG A 81 -2.09 -10.31 4.53
CA ARG A 81 -2.14 -10.90 5.88
C ARG A 81 -0.78 -10.84 6.58
N ALA A 82 0.30 -11.24 5.90
CA ALA A 82 1.64 -11.16 6.47
C ALA A 82 2.04 -9.72 6.84
N ALA A 83 1.66 -8.73 6.03
CA ALA A 83 1.89 -7.32 6.32
C ALA A 83 1.08 -6.83 7.53
N GLN A 84 -0.17 -7.28 7.68
CA GLN A 84 -1.00 -6.97 8.86
C GLN A 84 -0.41 -7.56 10.13
N GLU A 85 -0.04 -8.84 10.11
CA GLU A 85 0.60 -9.52 11.24
C GLU A 85 1.88 -8.79 11.67
N GLY A 86 2.75 -8.46 10.71
CA GLY A 86 3.97 -7.71 11.00
C GLY A 86 3.71 -6.30 11.55
N ALA A 87 2.63 -5.64 11.12
CA ALA A 87 2.23 -4.33 11.63
C ALA A 87 1.66 -4.42 13.06
N GLU A 88 0.90 -5.47 13.37
CA GLU A 88 0.38 -5.72 14.72
C GLU A 88 1.50 -6.00 15.71
N GLU A 89 2.47 -6.85 15.35
CA GLU A 89 3.65 -7.13 16.18
C GLU A 89 4.47 -5.85 16.46
N GLN A 90 4.68 -5.03 15.43
CA GLN A 90 5.36 -3.75 15.58
C GLN A 90 4.56 -2.77 16.45
N GLY A 91 3.25 -2.69 16.27
CA GLY A 91 2.37 -1.86 17.10
C GLY A 91 2.39 -2.28 18.57
N GLN A 92 2.33 -3.58 18.85
CA GLN A 92 2.40 -4.11 20.22
C GLN A 92 3.78 -3.88 20.87
N SER A 93 4.86 -3.98 20.11
CA SER A 93 6.21 -3.70 20.63
C SER A 93 6.40 -2.21 20.92
N ALA A 94 5.92 -1.32 20.05
CA ALA A 94 5.92 0.12 20.26
C ALA A 94 5.07 0.52 21.48
N LEU A 95 3.90 -0.07 21.64
CA LEU A 95 3.04 0.16 22.80
C LEU A 95 3.74 -0.25 24.11
N ARG A 96 4.39 -1.42 24.13
CA ARG A 96 5.18 -1.88 25.29
C ARG A 96 6.33 -0.93 25.61
N ALA A 97 7.05 -0.45 24.59
CA ALA A 97 8.12 0.53 24.76
C ALA A 97 7.60 1.85 25.34
N ALA A 98 6.47 2.35 24.84
CA ALA A 98 5.82 3.57 25.34
C ALA A 98 5.36 3.41 26.80
N MET A 99 4.78 2.26 27.16
CA MET A 99 4.36 1.99 28.53
C MET A 99 5.56 1.89 29.49
N THR A 100 6.66 1.30 29.03
CA THR A 100 7.91 1.24 29.78
C THR A 100 8.47 2.64 30.01
N PHE A 101 8.49 3.48 28.99
CA PHE A 101 8.91 4.88 29.10
C PHE A 101 8.06 5.65 30.12
N LEU A 102 6.73 5.55 30.04
CA LEU A 102 5.81 6.22 30.96
C LEU A 102 5.98 5.77 32.42
N SER A 103 6.29 4.49 32.64
CA SER A 103 6.57 3.95 33.99
C SER A 103 7.85 4.49 34.61
N GLN A 104 8.81 4.96 33.80
CA GLN A 104 10.04 5.59 34.29
C GLN A 104 9.84 7.08 34.60
N GLU A 105 8.95 7.75 33.86
CA GLU A 105 8.63 9.18 34.02
C GLU A 105 8.00 9.50 35.39
N THR A 106 7.20 8.59 35.95
CA THR A 106 6.54 8.75 37.26
C THR A 106 7.52 8.89 38.43
N ARG A 107 8.79 8.53 38.24
CA ARG A 107 9.83 8.65 39.26
C ARG A 107 10.37 10.09 39.44
N TRP A 108 10.14 10.99 38.50
CA TRP A 108 10.64 12.38 38.56
C TRP A 108 9.63 13.38 39.15
N LEU A 109 8.39 12.94 39.40
CA LEU A 109 7.32 13.76 39.98
C LEU A 109 7.12 13.51 41.49
N ALA A 110 7.91 12.62 42.10
CA ALA A 110 7.83 12.24 43.52
C ALA A 110 8.96 12.86 44.36
#